data_AF-A0A7W0MQK8-F1
#
_entry.id   AF-A0A7W0MQK8-F1
#
_cell.length_a   1.000
_cell.length_b   1.000
_cell.length_c   1.000
_cell.angle_alpha   90.00
_cell.angle_beta   90.00
_cell.angle_gamma   90.00
#
_symmetry.space_group_name_H-M   'P 1'
#
loop_
_entity.id
_entity.type
_entity.pdbx_description
1 polymer ?
#
loop_
_entity_poly.entity_id
_entity_poly.type
_entity_poly.pdbx_seq_one_letter_code
_entity_poly.pdbx_strand_id
1 'polypeptide(L)'
;MFYDPGEGVVEICAESQSVRQDIAVCFAEAGLGMNLSNKPLTFLEYDLSELQRTLRLPWVETPGFSVIQAAITELDVRPNNPLHRVSLKVTIDDDIERLAARYLGGSNILARGVLSRAMLSVRYSRAGSRQAKTLNIGVSYPNRCNLRSNPYAEKRRLGRMLLEGWGILRTSRSMSPDEERALFPMLLDLHDFNVEMMIERDLSAHGFDVPRLIELRIAEPRGRLTRMLIDEDDGDPDLVEVHEGLAGTTEYTDVTGRQAWAPGAIVRKIGVNTAYLSELILKELQGLLKRKAISVLDTNLTALGAMDLLGEAPVYLTRRLDDASVFCNLDVLLRGMDAPGAGLVLTTTRSPMRCIARNVVISLHDVLTEGSDGPVVSAEAIATLYRQRRPLALGGKTVQLLDNAFGGKTLHLPDRPELVIAGEKQVLVIERLVNAYNSGTPIVPAGALMEGMSSGSPSHVFGSRWKTIVDVYICKVGEREGWRLMA
;
A
#
# COMPACT_ATOMS: atom_id res chain seq x y z
N MET A 1 -11.40 -22.66 -14.38
CA MET A 1 -12.60 -22.23 -13.64
C MET A 1 -13.52 -23.44 -13.46
N PHE A 2 -14.18 -23.56 -12.31
CA PHE A 2 -15.12 -24.64 -11.98
C PHE A 2 -16.36 -24.06 -11.31
N TYR A 3 -17.56 -24.57 -11.60
CA TYR A 3 -18.82 -24.12 -11.00
C TYR A 3 -19.62 -25.31 -10.47
N ASP A 4 -20.05 -25.24 -9.20
CA ASP A 4 -20.98 -26.19 -8.57
C ASP A 4 -22.34 -25.51 -8.36
N PRO A 5 -23.35 -25.80 -9.21
CA PRO A 5 -24.68 -25.20 -9.10
C PRO A 5 -25.43 -25.58 -7.82
N GLY A 6 -25.17 -26.78 -7.28
CA GLY A 6 -25.87 -27.28 -6.10
C GLY A 6 -25.47 -26.54 -4.82
N GLU A 7 -24.28 -25.95 -4.83
CA GLU A 7 -23.73 -25.17 -3.71
C GLU A 7 -23.69 -23.67 -4.01
N GLY A 8 -23.92 -23.26 -5.27
CA GLY A 8 -23.80 -21.87 -5.70
C GLY A 8 -22.36 -21.33 -5.63
N VAL A 9 -21.36 -22.21 -5.81
CA VAL A 9 -19.93 -21.87 -5.63
C VAL A 9 -19.19 -21.89 -6.96
N VAL A 10 -18.42 -20.83 -7.23
CA VAL A 10 -17.50 -20.72 -8.39
C VAL A 10 -16.06 -20.72 -7.88
N GLU A 11 -15.21 -21.50 -8.53
CA GLU A 11 -13.76 -21.53 -8.27
C GLU A 11 -12.99 -21.03 -9.49
N ILE A 12 -12.17 -20.00 -9.26
CA ILE A 12 -11.38 -19.35 -10.27
C ILE A 12 -9.92 -19.45 -9.87
N CYS A 13 -9.15 -20.09 -10.74
CA CYS A 13 -7.71 -20.09 -10.67
C CYS A 13 -7.23 -18.97 -11.61
N ALA A 14 -6.58 -17.96 -11.05
CA ALA A 14 -5.87 -16.96 -11.82
C ALA A 14 -4.60 -16.55 -11.08
N GLU A 15 -3.71 -15.87 -11.79
CA GLU A 15 -2.38 -15.51 -11.31
C GLU A 15 -2.41 -14.39 -10.26
N SER A 16 -3.46 -13.54 -10.24
CA SER A 16 -3.64 -12.48 -9.25
C SER A 16 -5.01 -12.51 -8.58
N GLN A 17 -5.18 -11.70 -7.53
CA GLN A 17 -6.46 -11.57 -6.84
C GLN A 17 -7.46 -10.76 -7.65
N SER A 18 -7.03 -9.66 -8.29
CA SER A 18 -7.96 -8.83 -9.08
C SER A 18 -8.43 -9.57 -10.34
N VAL A 19 -7.55 -10.32 -11.02
CA VAL A 19 -7.97 -11.15 -12.17
C VAL A 19 -8.97 -12.23 -11.76
N ARG A 20 -8.80 -12.84 -10.56
CA ARG A 20 -9.82 -13.77 -10.03
C ARG A 20 -11.16 -13.08 -9.84
N GLN A 21 -11.17 -11.86 -9.31
CA GLN A 21 -12.37 -11.08 -9.09
C GLN A 21 -13.04 -10.69 -10.41
N ASP A 22 -12.29 -10.20 -11.39
CA ASP A 22 -12.84 -9.80 -12.70
C ASP A 22 -13.48 -10.98 -13.43
N ILE A 23 -12.82 -12.15 -13.42
CA ILE A 23 -13.39 -13.37 -13.99
C ILE A 23 -14.66 -13.79 -13.22
N ALA A 24 -14.68 -13.63 -11.90
CA ALA A 24 -15.83 -13.98 -11.06
C ALA A 24 -17.03 -13.10 -11.36
N VAL A 25 -16.79 -11.79 -11.44
CA VAL A 25 -17.79 -10.77 -11.79
C VAL A 25 -18.37 -11.07 -13.18
N CYS A 26 -17.49 -11.24 -14.18
CA CYS A 26 -17.90 -11.53 -15.54
C CYS A 26 -18.72 -12.83 -15.63
N PHE A 27 -18.29 -13.91 -14.94
CA PHE A 27 -19.04 -15.16 -14.93
C PHE A 27 -20.39 -15.04 -14.23
N ALA A 28 -20.47 -14.31 -13.11
CA ALA A 28 -21.71 -14.12 -12.39
C ALA A 28 -22.73 -13.29 -13.19
N GLU A 29 -22.30 -12.19 -13.79
CA GLU A 29 -23.18 -11.31 -14.57
C GLU A 29 -23.56 -11.91 -15.92
N ALA A 30 -22.56 -12.26 -16.74
CA ALA A 30 -22.80 -12.74 -18.11
C ALA A 30 -23.17 -14.22 -18.15
N GLY A 31 -22.61 -15.04 -17.26
CA GLY A 31 -22.83 -16.48 -17.24
C GLY A 31 -24.05 -16.92 -16.43
N LEU A 32 -24.31 -16.27 -15.28
CA LEU A 32 -25.41 -16.63 -14.37
C LEU A 32 -26.55 -15.61 -14.33
N GLY A 33 -26.41 -14.44 -14.98
CA GLY A 33 -27.43 -13.38 -14.94
C GLY A 33 -27.60 -12.76 -13.55
N MET A 34 -26.60 -12.87 -12.69
CA MET A 34 -26.67 -12.37 -11.32
C MET A 34 -26.46 -10.86 -11.28
N ASN A 35 -27.32 -10.16 -10.55
CA ASN A 35 -27.11 -8.76 -10.22
C ASN A 35 -26.23 -8.66 -8.96
N LEU A 36 -24.97 -8.28 -9.16
CA LEU A 36 -23.96 -8.21 -8.10
C LEU A 36 -24.21 -7.09 -7.09
N SER A 37 -24.97 -6.04 -7.45
CA SER A 37 -25.37 -4.98 -6.52
C SER A 37 -26.27 -5.50 -5.40
N ASN A 38 -27.10 -6.51 -5.69
CA ASN A 38 -28.01 -7.11 -4.71
C ASN A 38 -27.40 -8.32 -4.00
N LYS A 39 -26.45 -9.01 -4.64
CA LYS A 39 -25.82 -10.22 -4.10
C LYS A 39 -24.32 -10.21 -4.44
N PRO A 40 -23.49 -9.54 -3.62
CA PRO A 40 -22.06 -9.45 -3.87
C PRO A 40 -21.41 -10.82 -3.80
N LEU A 41 -20.32 -10.98 -4.55
CA LEU A 41 -19.52 -12.20 -4.52
C LEU A 41 -18.79 -12.32 -3.19
N THR A 42 -18.79 -13.54 -2.65
CA THR A 42 -18.04 -13.90 -1.44
C THR A 42 -16.96 -14.92 -1.78
N PHE A 43 -15.79 -14.72 -1.19
CA PHE A 43 -14.66 -15.63 -1.27
C PHE A 43 -14.64 -16.52 -0.05
N LEU A 44 -14.37 -17.80 -0.28
CA LEU A 44 -14.16 -18.77 0.79
C LEU A 44 -12.67 -18.81 1.13
N GLU A 45 -12.37 -18.59 2.40
CA GLU A 45 -11.02 -18.59 2.94
C GLU A 45 -10.93 -19.51 4.15
N TYR A 46 -9.89 -20.35 4.17
CA TYR A 46 -9.59 -21.18 5.31
C TYR A 46 -8.56 -20.51 6.21
N ASP A 47 -9.01 -20.00 7.36
CA ASP A 47 -8.21 -19.36 8.39
C ASP A 47 -7.83 -20.36 9.48
N LEU A 48 -6.53 -20.63 9.62
CA LEU A 48 -6.01 -21.53 10.66
C LEU A 48 -5.66 -20.78 11.96
N SER A 49 -5.83 -19.46 12.03
CA SER A 49 -5.48 -18.66 13.20
C SER A 49 -6.33 -19.00 14.43
N GLU A 50 -7.59 -19.40 14.25
CA GLU A 50 -8.42 -19.92 15.35
C GLU A 50 -7.79 -21.14 16.03
N LEU A 51 -7.13 -21.99 15.23
CA LEU A 51 -6.41 -23.16 15.75
C LEU A 51 -5.10 -22.79 16.45
N GLN A 52 -4.59 -21.58 16.28
CA GLN A 52 -3.46 -21.09 17.09
C GLN A 52 -3.91 -20.68 18.50
N ARG A 53 -5.19 -20.33 18.68
CA ARG A 53 -5.77 -19.96 19.98
C ARG A 53 -6.18 -21.18 20.79
N THR A 54 -6.73 -22.19 20.13
CA THR A 54 -7.08 -23.45 20.79
C THR A 54 -7.06 -24.61 19.81
N LEU A 55 -6.52 -25.75 20.25
CA LEU A 55 -6.56 -27.01 19.49
C LEU A 55 -7.84 -27.81 19.75
N ARG A 56 -8.77 -27.25 20.53
CA ARG A 56 -10.07 -27.87 20.82
C ARG A 56 -11.11 -27.36 19.84
N LEU A 57 -11.83 -28.30 19.25
CA LEU A 57 -12.95 -27.99 18.36
C LEU A 57 -14.22 -27.88 19.20
N PRO A 58 -14.85 -26.68 19.31
CA PRO A 58 -16.08 -26.55 20.06
C PRO A 58 -17.21 -27.35 19.40
N TRP A 59 -18.23 -27.69 20.18
CA TRP A 59 -19.41 -28.34 19.66
C TRP A 59 -20.18 -27.39 18.73
N VAL A 60 -20.60 -27.91 17.57
CA VAL A 60 -21.32 -27.16 16.54
C VAL A 60 -22.61 -27.91 16.21
N GLU A 61 -23.73 -27.19 16.21
CA GLU A 61 -25.02 -27.75 15.81
C GLU A 61 -25.02 -28.07 14.31
N THR A 62 -25.38 -29.30 13.94
CA THR A 62 -25.31 -29.77 12.54
C THR A 62 -26.61 -30.43 12.09
N PRO A 63 -27.64 -29.64 11.70
CA PRO A 63 -28.91 -30.17 11.22
C PRO A 63 -28.79 -31.33 10.21
N GLY A 64 -29.39 -32.47 10.57
CA GLY A 64 -29.37 -33.73 9.79
C GLY A 64 -28.23 -34.69 10.16
N PHE A 65 -27.34 -34.30 11.06
CA PHE A 65 -26.21 -35.09 11.54
C PHE A 65 -26.13 -35.08 13.06
N SER A 66 -25.50 -36.12 13.62
CA SER A 66 -25.11 -36.19 15.02
C SER A 66 -23.61 -36.36 15.09
N VAL A 67 -22.90 -35.30 15.50
CA VAL A 67 -21.45 -35.37 15.71
C VAL A 67 -21.19 -36.07 17.03
N ILE A 68 -20.47 -37.19 16.96
CA ILE A 68 -20.10 -38.01 18.12
C ILE A 68 -18.82 -37.46 18.73
N GLN A 69 -17.84 -37.11 17.88
CA GLN A 69 -16.54 -36.61 18.29
C GLN A 69 -15.88 -35.87 17.14
N ALA A 70 -15.19 -34.77 17.44
CA ALA A 70 -14.34 -34.06 16.51
C ALA A 70 -13.02 -33.75 17.20
N ALA A 71 -11.90 -34.03 16.52
CA ALA A 71 -10.57 -33.71 17.04
C ALA A 71 -9.61 -33.33 15.92
N ILE A 72 -8.58 -32.57 16.28
CA ILE A 72 -7.45 -32.31 15.40
C ILE A 72 -6.49 -33.49 15.52
N THR A 73 -6.20 -34.12 14.39
CA THR A 73 -5.40 -35.35 14.30
C THR A 73 -4.03 -35.14 13.69
N GLU A 74 -3.80 -34.01 13.01
CA GLU A 74 -2.49 -33.65 12.46
C GLU A 74 -2.36 -32.12 12.40
N LEU A 75 -1.18 -31.60 12.73
CA LEU A 75 -0.82 -30.18 12.61
C LEU A 75 0.59 -30.05 12.02
N ASP A 76 0.74 -29.23 10.98
CA ASP A 76 2.03 -28.80 10.46
C ASP A 76 2.28 -27.34 10.79
N VAL A 77 3.41 -27.06 11.43
CA VAL A 77 3.82 -25.72 11.84
C VAL A 77 5.18 -25.36 11.25
N ARG A 78 5.30 -24.12 10.78
CA ARG A 78 6.54 -23.55 10.24
C ARG A 78 7.23 -22.65 11.26
N PRO A 79 8.48 -22.96 11.68
CA PRO A 79 9.24 -22.14 12.62
C PRO A 79 9.98 -21.01 11.89
N ASN A 80 9.38 -19.81 11.76
CA ASN A 80 9.96 -18.56 11.20
C ASN A 80 10.83 -18.67 9.91
N ASN A 81 10.84 -19.83 9.25
CA ASN A 81 11.58 -20.16 8.04
C ASN A 81 10.65 -21.05 7.20
N PRO A 82 10.33 -20.67 5.96
CA PRO A 82 9.37 -21.40 5.13
C PRO A 82 9.84 -22.79 4.70
N LEU A 83 11.14 -23.09 4.78
CA LEU A 83 11.72 -24.40 4.44
C LEU A 83 11.64 -25.40 5.58
N HIS A 84 11.42 -24.94 6.81
CA HIS A 84 11.36 -25.79 7.99
C HIS A 84 9.90 -26.15 8.31
N ARG A 85 9.67 -27.37 8.78
CA ARG A 85 8.36 -27.87 9.17
C ARG A 85 8.45 -28.83 10.34
N VAL A 86 7.58 -28.66 11.32
CA VAL A 86 7.32 -29.62 12.39
C VAL A 86 5.89 -30.13 12.23
N SER A 87 5.73 -31.45 12.24
CA SER A 87 4.43 -32.12 12.11
C SER A 87 4.15 -32.94 13.36
N LEU A 88 2.99 -32.73 13.99
CA LEU A 88 2.49 -33.57 15.07
C LEU A 88 1.25 -34.31 14.58
N LYS A 89 1.22 -35.63 14.75
CA LYS A 89 0.12 -36.50 14.34
C LYS A 89 -0.32 -37.39 15.50
N VAL A 90 -1.62 -37.48 15.71
CA VAL A 90 -2.26 -38.21 16.82
C VAL A 90 -3.52 -38.92 16.32
N THR A 91 -4.13 -39.75 17.16
CA THR A 91 -5.43 -40.36 16.87
C THR A 91 -6.58 -39.45 17.33
N ILE A 92 -7.80 -39.70 16.83
CA ILE A 92 -8.96 -38.86 17.19
C ILE A 92 -9.32 -38.94 18.69
N ASP A 93 -8.88 -39.99 19.39
CA ASP A 93 -9.12 -40.21 20.81
C ASP A 93 -8.07 -39.54 21.71
N ASP A 94 -7.01 -38.98 21.10
CA ASP A 94 -5.96 -38.27 21.82
C ASP A 94 -6.27 -36.79 22.00
N ASP A 95 -5.86 -36.23 23.14
CA ASP A 95 -5.78 -34.77 23.33
C ASP A 95 -4.43 -34.28 22.77
N ILE A 96 -4.46 -33.77 21.53
CA ILE A 96 -3.26 -33.31 20.81
C ILE A 96 -2.51 -32.21 21.58
N GLU A 97 -3.23 -31.36 22.33
CA GLU A 97 -2.65 -30.27 23.10
C GLU A 97 -1.90 -30.81 24.32
N ARG A 98 -2.50 -31.77 25.03
CA ARG A 98 -1.84 -32.47 26.15
C ARG A 98 -0.61 -33.26 25.68
N LEU A 99 -0.69 -33.92 24.52
CA LEU A 99 0.45 -34.65 23.96
C LEU A 99 1.57 -33.69 23.50
N ALA A 100 1.21 -32.58 22.87
CA ALA A 100 2.18 -31.55 22.51
C ALA A 100 2.90 -31.00 23.75
N ALA A 101 2.16 -30.66 24.81
CA ALA A 101 2.74 -30.19 26.07
C ALA A 101 3.67 -31.23 26.70
N ARG A 102 3.28 -32.51 26.68
CA ARG A 102 4.06 -33.62 27.26
C ARG A 102 5.37 -33.88 26.53
N TYR A 103 5.37 -33.88 25.19
CA TYR A 103 6.52 -34.30 24.38
C TYR A 103 7.36 -33.14 23.85
N LEU A 104 6.76 -31.96 23.65
CA LEU A 104 7.42 -30.78 23.10
C LEU A 104 7.57 -29.65 24.14
N GLY A 105 6.98 -29.78 25.33
CA GLY A 105 6.96 -28.76 26.39
C GLY A 105 5.80 -27.77 26.25
N GLY A 106 5.55 -26.96 27.29
CA GLY A 106 4.47 -25.96 27.30
C GLY A 106 4.66 -24.82 26.29
N SER A 107 5.91 -24.39 26.08
CA SER A 107 6.28 -23.35 25.10
C SER A 107 6.76 -23.94 23.76
N ASN A 108 6.04 -24.96 23.27
CA ASN A 108 6.46 -25.69 22.08
C ASN A 108 6.21 -24.94 20.77
N ILE A 109 6.76 -25.48 19.67
CA ILE A 109 6.64 -24.86 18.35
C ILE A 109 5.21 -24.74 17.84
N LEU A 110 4.27 -25.58 18.30
CA LEU A 110 2.87 -25.50 17.85
C LEU A 110 2.17 -24.23 18.34
N ALA A 111 2.54 -23.75 19.53
CA ALA A 111 2.07 -22.47 20.06
C ALA A 111 2.83 -21.26 19.48
N ARG A 112 4.02 -21.47 18.92
CA ARG A 112 4.98 -20.41 18.56
C ARG A 112 5.12 -20.15 17.06
N GLY A 113 4.85 -21.14 16.23
CA GLY A 113 5.05 -21.06 14.79
C GLY A 113 3.78 -20.75 14.01
N VAL A 114 3.92 -20.65 12.69
CA VAL A 114 2.78 -20.42 11.79
C VAL A 114 2.16 -21.75 11.40
N LEU A 115 0.87 -21.93 11.70
CA LEU A 115 0.13 -23.10 11.24
C LEU A 115 0.03 -23.09 9.72
N SER A 116 0.47 -24.17 9.11
CA SER A 116 0.50 -24.33 7.66
C SER A 116 -0.47 -25.40 7.17
N ARG A 117 -0.83 -26.37 8.02
CA ARG A 117 -1.82 -27.40 7.72
C ARG A 117 -2.43 -27.95 9.01
N ALA A 118 -3.70 -28.31 8.94
CA ALA A 118 -4.41 -29.05 9.97
C ALA A 118 -5.23 -30.20 9.33
N MET A 119 -5.29 -31.35 10.00
CA MET A 119 -6.20 -32.46 9.67
C MET A 119 -7.21 -32.64 10.80
N LEU A 120 -8.47 -32.36 10.50
CA LEU A 120 -9.60 -32.50 11.42
C LEU A 120 -10.27 -33.85 11.14
N SER A 121 -10.49 -34.66 12.17
CA SER A 121 -11.20 -35.93 12.06
C SER A 121 -12.50 -35.86 12.85
N VAL A 122 -13.60 -36.25 12.23
CA VAL A 122 -14.95 -36.15 12.79
C VAL A 122 -15.67 -37.49 12.70
N ARG A 123 -16.02 -38.08 13.83
CA ARG A 123 -16.98 -39.19 13.92
C ARG A 123 -18.38 -38.62 14.00
N TYR A 124 -19.26 -39.09 13.12
CA TYR A 124 -20.65 -38.64 13.07
C TYR A 124 -21.58 -39.76 12.64
N SER A 125 -22.87 -39.60 12.88
CA SER A 125 -23.93 -40.40 12.27
C SER A 125 -24.94 -39.49 11.57
N ARG A 126 -25.70 -40.04 10.62
CA ARG A 126 -26.81 -39.33 9.99
C ARG A 126 -28.05 -39.45 10.86
N ALA A 127 -28.91 -38.43 10.87
CA ALA A 127 -30.23 -38.52 11.48
C ALA A 127 -30.96 -39.80 11.01
N GLY A 128 -31.46 -40.59 11.98
CA GLY A 128 -32.10 -41.88 11.73
C GLY A 128 -31.16 -43.07 11.46
N SER A 129 -29.83 -42.88 11.48
CA SER A 129 -28.84 -43.97 11.35
C SER A 129 -28.01 -44.12 12.62
N ARG A 130 -27.81 -45.38 13.05
CA ARG A 130 -26.88 -45.73 14.14
C ARG A 130 -25.46 -46.00 13.67
N GLN A 131 -25.21 -46.02 12.35
CA GLN A 131 -23.89 -46.29 11.82
C GLN A 131 -23.00 -45.04 11.91
N ALA A 132 -21.99 -45.11 12.77
CA ALA A 132 -20.96 -44.08 12.84
C ALA A 132 -20.07 -44.13 11.58
N LYS A 133 -19.78 -42.95 11.02
CA LYS A 133 -18.87 -42.72 9.90
C LYS A 133 -17.80 -41.71 10.32
N THR A 134 -16.67 -41.72 9.63
CA THR A 134 -15.60 -40.73 9.84
C THR A 134 -15.50 -39.79 8.62
N LEU A 135 -15.32 -38.50 8.89
CA LEU A 135 -15.01 -37.45 7.92
C LEU A 135 -13.66 -36.84 8.30
N ASN A 136 -12.69 -36.88 7.38
CA ASN A 136 -11.39 -36.25 7.55
C ASN A 136 -11.30 -35.02 6.66
N ILE A 137 -11.06 -33.87 7.27
CA ILE A 137 -10.98 -32.56 6.64
C ILE A 137 -9.55 -32.04 6.78
N GLY A 138 -8.81 -32.06 5.69
CA GLY A 138 -7.49 -31.47 5.58
C GLY A 138 -7.60 -30.04 5.08
N VAL A 139 -7.06 -29.10 5.83
CA VAL A 139 -6.96 -27.68 5.50
C VAL A 139 -5.49 -27.30 5.47
N SER A 140 -5.03 -26.60 4.43
CA SER A 140 -3.62 -26.21 4.29
C SER A 140 -3.43 -24.91 3.54
N TYR A 141 -2.35 -24.20 3.86
CA TYR A 141 -1.95 -22.98 3.17
C TYR A 141 -1.26 -23.27 1.82
N PRO A 142 -1.47 -22.44 0.77
CA PRO A 142 -2.43 -21.33 0.67
C PRO A 142 -3.84 -21.83 0.31
N ASN A 143 -4.81 -21.61 1.19
CA ASN A 143 -6.25 -21.79 1.01
C ASN A 143 -6.72 -23.11 0.32
N ARG A 144 -6.15 -24.26 0.68
CA ARG A 144 -6.53 -25.59 0.15
C ARG A 144 -7.35 -26.37 1.18
N CYS A 145 -8.40 -27.04 0.71
CA CYS A 145 -9.16 -27.99 1.52
C CYS A 145 -9.56 -29.23 0.72
N ASN A 146 -9.39 -30.42 1.31
CA ASN A 146 -9.79 -31.69 0.68
C ASN A 146 -11.31 -31.94 0.70
N LEU A 147 -12.09 -31.14 1.44
CA LEU A 147 -13.52 -31.32 1.55
C LEU A 147 -14.21 -31.12 0.20
N ARG A 148 -13.68 -30.22 -0.64
CA ARG A 148 -14.19 -29.94 -1.98
C ARG A 148 -14.13 -31.14 -2.92
N SER A 149 -13.02 -31.89 -2.90
CA SER A 149 -12.83 -33.08 -3.73
C SER A 149 -13.52 -34.33 -3.18
N ASN A 150 -14.25 -34.21 -2.06
CA ASN A 150 -14.99 -35.33 -1.50
C ASN A 150 -16.17 -35.69 -2.43
N PRO A 151 -16.29 -36.93 -2.92
CA PRO A 151 -17.33 -37.29 -3.88
C PRO A 151 -18.74 -37.23 -3.28
N TYR A 152 -18.87 -37.34 -1.96
CA TYR A 152 -20.16 -37.39 -1.27
C TYR A 152 -20.65 -36.00 -0.86
N ALA A 153 -21.70 -35.51 -1.51
CA ALA A 153 -22.29 -34.19 -1.23
C ALA A 153 -22.68 -34.00 0.24
N GLU A 154 -23.21 -35.04 0.88
CA GLU A 154 -23.54 -35.05 2.31
C GLU A 154 -22.34 -34.74 3.21
N LYS A 155 -21.15 -35.29 2.86
CA LYS A 155 -19.91 -35.04 3.60
C LYS A 155 -19.42 -33.62 3.38
N ARG A 156 -19.54 -33.10 2.15
CA ARG A 156 -19.23 -31.70 1.84
C ARG A 156 -20.09 -30.75 2.66
N ARG A 157 -21.40 -31.00 2.73
CA ARG A 157 -22.35 -30.23 3.54
C ARG A 157 -21.99 -30.23 5.02
N LEU A 158 -21.82 -31.41 5.63
CA LEU A 158 -21.42 -31.51 7.03
C LEU A 158 -20.10 -30.78 7.30
N GLY A 159 -19.09 -31.01 6.46
CA GLY A 159 -17.77 -30.40 6.66
C GLY A 159 -17.80 -28.87 6.59
N ARG A 160 -18.60 -28.27 5.70
CA ARG A 160 -18.72 -26.81 5.62
C ARG A 160 -19.35 -26.23 6.88
N MET A 161 -20.46 -26.82 7.35
CA MET A 161 -21.13 -26.38 8.58
C MET A 161 -20.19 -26.43 9.79
N LEU A 162 -19.36 -27.47 9.87
CA LEU A 162 -18.36 -27.60 10.92
C LEU A 162 -17.25 -26.56 10.81
N LEU A 163 -16.68 -26.37 9.60
CA LEU A 163 -15.61 -25.40 9.40
C LEU A 163 -16.09 -23.95 9.63
N GLU A 164 -17.32 -23.62 9.24
CA GLU A 164 -17.96 -22.33 9.54
C GLU A 164 -18.17 -22.16 11.05
N GLY A 165 -18.75 -23.18 11.72
CA GLY A 165 -18.97 -23.15 13.16
C GLY A 165 -17.70 -23.11 14.01
N TRP A 166 -16.58 -23.60 13.48
CA TRP A 166 -15.25 -23.49 14.10
C TRP A 166 -14.52 -22.19 13.75
N GLY A 167 -15.08 -21.34 12.89
CA GLY A 167 -14.43 -20.11 12.43
C GLY A 167 -13.24 -20.34 11.49
N ILE A 168 -13.02 -21.58 11.04
CA ILE A 168 -11.94 -21.97 10.13
C ILE A 168 -12.32 -21.60 8.69
N LEU A 169 -13.57 -21.77 8.29
CA LEU A 169 -14.06 -21.30 6.99
C LEU A 169 -14.66 -19.91 7.18
N ARG A 170 -13.99 -18.90 6.63
CA ARG A 170 -14.44 -17.51 6.62
C ARG A 170 -14.91 -17.13 5.22
N THR A 171 -15.95 -16.31 5.18
CA THR A 171 -16.40 -15.64 3.96
C THR A 171 -15.91 -14.21 3.98
N SER A 172 -15.05 -13.84 3.04
CA SER A 172 -14.68 -12.45 2.78
C SER A 172 -15.45 -11.94 1.56
N ARG A 173 -15.71 -10.64 1.50
CA ARG A 173 -16.36 -10.00 0.36
C ARG A 173 -15.35 -9.12 -0.38
N SER A 174 -15.63 -8.83 -1.65
CA SER A 174 -14.94 -7.75 -2.34
C SER A 174 -15.31 -6.39 -1.74
N MET A 175 -14.38 -5.44 -1.86
CA MET A 175 -14.68 -4.02 -1.63
C MET A 175 -15.64 -3.52 -2.70
N SER A 176 -16.56 -2.62 -2.32
CA SER A 176 -17.31 -1.83 -3.30
C SER A 176 -16.44 -0.67 -3.81
N PRO A 177 -16.74 -0.07 -4.97
CA PRO A 177 -16.00 1.09 -5.48
C PRO A 177 -15.92 2.26 -4.48
N ASP A 178 -17.03 2.56 -3.78
CA ASP A 178 -17.08 3.60 -2.74
C ASP A 178 -16.17 3.28 -1.56
N GLU A 179 -16.05 2.01 -1.22
CA GLU A 179 -15.17 1.54 -0.15
C GLU A 179 -13.70 1.56 -0.57
N GLU A 180 -13.39 1.10 -1.79
CA GLU A 180 -12.03 1.20 -2.36
C GLU A 180 -11.57 2.66 -2.32
N ARG A 181 -12.44 3.59 -2.75
CA ARG A 181 -12.20 5.04 -2.70
C ARG A 181 -11.99 5.56 -1.27
N ALA A 182 -12.87 5.20 -0.34
CA ALA A 182 -12.80 5.67 1.05
C ALA A 182 -11.54 5.15 1.77
N LEU A 183 -11.10 3.93 1.45
CA LEU A 183 -9.92 3.30 2.03
C LEU A 183 -8.63 3.67 1.30
N PHE A 184 -8.71 4.23 0.09
CA PHE A 184 -7.54 4.53 -0.73
C PHE A 184 -6.44 5.32 0.01
N PRO A 185 -6.74 6.39 0.79
CA PRO A 185 -5.70 7.09 1.56
C PRO A 185 -4.94 6.15 2.52
N MET A 186 -5.65 5.26 3.21
CA MET A 186 -5.06 4.27 4.12
C MET A 186 -4.23 3.23 3.36
N LEU A 187 -4.66 2.83 2.15
CA LEU A 187 -3.86 1.92 1.30
C LEU A 187 -2.53 2.57 0.89
N LEU A 188 -2.52 3.88 0.59
CA LEU A 188 -1.30 4.62 0.30
C LEU A 188 -0.36 4.61 1.51
N ASP A 189 -0.87 4.91 2.70
CA ASP A 189 -0.08 4.90 3.95
C ASP A 189 0.53 3.51 4.22
N LEU A 190 -0.28 2.45 4.07
CA LEU A 190 0.18 1.08 4.28
C LEU A 190 1.24 0.66 3.25
N HIS A 191 1.08 1.10 1.99
CA HIS A 191 2.03 0.81 0.93
C HIS A 191 3.36 1.55 1.14
N ASP A 192 3.30 2.77 1.66
CA ASP A 192 4.47 3.57 2.04
C ASP A 192 5.26 2.89 3.15
N PHE A 193 4.59 2.29 4.15
CA PHE A 193 5.24 1.60 5.25
C PHE A 193 6.18 0.46 4.79
N ASN A 194 5.86 -0.20 3.66
CA ASN A 194 6.65 -1.29 3.06
C ASN A 194 7.08 -2.39 4.05
N VAL A 195 6.11 -2.94 4.79
CA VAL A 195 6.38 -4.03 5.72
C VAL A 195 5.53 -5.25 5.38
N GLU A 196 6.19 -6.39 5.23
CA GLU A 196 5.52 -7.68 4.99
C GLU A 196 4.92 -8.28 6.27
N MET A 197 5.47 -7.94 7.45
CA MET A 197 5.04 -8.48 8.74
C MET A 197 5.21 -7.45 9.87
N MET A 198 4.14 -7.20 10.62
CA MET A 198 4.13 -6.31 11.79
C MET A 198 3.41 -6.91 12.99
N ILE A 199 3.56 -6.28 14.15
CA ILE A 199 2.71 -6.55 15.31
C ILE A 199 1.39 -5.79 15.13
N GLU A 200 0.26 -6.42 15.49
CA GLU A 200 -1.09 -5.83 15.43
C GLU A 200 -1.17 -4.50 16.20
N ARG A 201 -0.56 -4.42 17.39
CA ARG A 201 -0.43 -3.16 18.15
C ARG A 201 0.22 -2.05 17.33
N ASP A 202 1.30 -2.33 16.63
CA ASP A 202 2.07 -1.31 15.93
C ASP A 202 1.29 -0.83 14.69
N LEU A 203 0.62 -1.72 13.96
CA LEU A 203 -0.35 -1.34 12.92
C LEU A 203 -1.44 -0.41 13.49
N SER A 204 -2.03 -0.79 14.62
CA SER A 204 -3.09 -0.01 15.27
C SER A 204 -2.59 1.36 15.73
N ALA A 205 -1.34 1.45 16.23
CA ALA A 205 -0.71 2.69 16.65
C ALA A 205 -0.47 3.67 15.48
N HIS A 206 -0.31 3.16 14.26
CA HIS A 206 -0.25 3.95 13.03
C HIS A 206 -1.65 4.27 12.47
N GLY A 207 -2.73 3.95 13.21
CA GLY A 207 -4.10 4.26 12.83
C GLY A 207 -4.77 3.26 11.89
N PHE A 208 -4.16 2.09 11.65
CA PHE A 208 -4.75 1.06 10.80
C PHE A 208 -5.81 0.24 11.54
N ASP A 209 -6.98 0.07 10.92
CA ASP A 209 -8.02 -0.87 11.38
C ASP A 209 -7.64 -2.30 10.94
N VAL A 210 -6.92 -3.02 11.80
CA VAL A 210 -6.41 -4.37 11.50
C VAL A 210 -7.54 -5.37 11.21
N PRO A 211 -8.63 -5.45 12.01
CA PRO A 211 -9.79 -6.27 11.66
C PRO A 211 -10.31 -6.00 10.24
N ARG A 212 -10.40 -4.73 9.83
CA ARG A 212 -10.84 -4.38 8.49
C ARG A 212 -9.85 -4.81 7.41
N LEU A 213 -8.55 -4.63 7.63
CA LEU A 213 -7.50 -5.09 6.70
C LEU A 213 -7.55 -6.61 6.48
N ILE A 214 -7.86 -7.37 7.55
CA ILE A 214 -8.04 -8.82 7.48
C ILE A 214 -9.32 -9.19 6.72
N GLU A 215 -10.45 -8.55 7.04
CA GLU A 215 -11.72 -8.77 6.33
C GLU A 215 -11.58 -8.57 4.81
N LEU A 216 -10.81 -7.56 4.42
CA LEU A 216 -10.55 -7.18 3.02
C LEU A 216 -9.37 -7.93 2.38
N ARG A 217 -8.75 -8.84 3.12
CA ARG A 217 -7.62 -9.68 2.68
C ARG A 217 -6.36 -8.90 2.27
N ILE A 218 -6.25 -7.66 2.73
CA ILE A 218 -5.05 -6.83 2.59
C ILE A 218 -4.01 -7.30 3.61
N ALA A 219 -4.47 -7.80 4.76
CA ALA A 219 -3.63 -8.38 5.80
C ALA A 219 -4.14 -9.75 6.24
N GLU A 220 -3.29 -10.53 6.91
CA GLU A 220 -3.65 -11.83 7.45
C GLU A 220 -2.89 -12.13 8.75
N PRO A 221 -3.48 -12.88 9.70
CA PRO A 221 -2.75 -13.33 10.88
C PRO A 221 -1.59 -14.27 10.50
N ARG A 222 -0.39 -13.99 11.02
CA ARG A 222 0.84 -14.77 10.79
C ARG A 222 1.46 -15.30 12.08
N GLY A 223 0.65 -15.57 13.10
CA GLY A 223 1.09 -16.14 14.38
C GLY A 223 1.32 -15.10 15.46
N ARG A 224 2.17 -15.43 16.44
CA ARG A 224 2.46 -14.58 17.60
C ARG A 224 3.96 -14.46 17.87
N LEU A 225 4.36 -13.36 18.51
CA LEU A 225 5.63 -13.23 19.18
C LEU A 225 5.62 -14.08 20.43
N THR A 226 6.80 -14.59 20.75
CA THR A 226 7.03 -15.49 21.90
C THR A 226 7.95 -14.84 22.92
N ARG A 227 8.52 -13.68 22.54
CA ARG A 227 9.30 -12.80 23.38
C ARG A 227 8.97 -11.36 22.99
N MET A 228 8.96 -10.45 23.94
CA MET A 228 8.78 -9.02 23.70
C MET A 228 9.76 -8.22 24.55
N LEU A 229 10.12 -7.03 24.07
CA LEU A 229 10.86 -6.06 24.85
C LEU A 229 9.89 -5.29 25.74
N ILE A 230 10.27 -5.09 27.00
CA ILE A 230 9.57 -4.25 27.96
C ILE A 230 10.51 -3.13 28.37
N ASP A 231 10.06 -1.90 28.20
CA ASP A 231 10.79 -0.74 28.66
C ASP A 231 10.75 -0.68 30.19
N GLU A 232 11.92 -0.51 30.82
CA GLU A 232 12.04 -0.21 32.24
C GLU A 232 12.05 1.31 32.46
N ASP A 233 11.52 1.77 33.60
CA ASP A 233 11.44 3.20 33.93
C ASP A 233 12.82 3.90 33.97
N ASP A 234 13.91 3.16 34.22
CA ASP A 234 15.29 3.70 34.35
C ASP A 234 16.39 2.74 33.81
N GLY A 235 16.09 1.94 32.76
CA GLY A 235 17.00 0.89 32.27
C GLY A 235 16.97 0.62 30.75
N ASP A 236 17.86 -0.28 30.31
CA ASP A 236 17.77 -0.86 28.96
C ASP A 236 16.55 -1.79 28.88
N PRO A 237 15.83 -1.83 27.74
CA PRO A 237 14.62 -2.64 27.61
C PRO A 237 14.93 -4.14 27.72
N ASP A 238 14.15 -4.83 28.55
CA ASP A 238 14.37 -6.24 28.87
C ASP A 238 13.53 -7.16 27.99
N LEU A 239 14.11 -8.30 27.60
CA LEU A 239 13.46 -9.30 26.76
C LEU A 239 12.76 -10.36 27.62
N VAL A 240 11.44 -10.31 27.70
CA VAL A 240 10.63 -11.29 28.46
C VAL A 240 10.00 -12.35 27.55
N GLU A 241 9.76 -13.55 28.10
CA GLU A 241 8.92 -14.55 27.44
C GLU A 241 7.44 -14.25 27.68
N VAL A 242 6.63 -14.47 26.65
CA VAL A 242 5.20 -14.16 26.64
C VAL A 242 4.39 -15.41 26.35
N HIS A 243 3.25 -15.53 27.02
CA HIS A 243 2.31 -16.64 26.95
C HIS A 243 0.89 -16.12 26.68
N GLU A 244 0.02 -17.02 26.22
CA GLU A 244 -1.39 -16.67 26.10
C GLU A 244 -2.05 -16.61 27.47
N GLY A 245 -2.64 -15.45 27.78
CA GLY A 245 -3.45 -15.26 28.98
C GLY A 245 -4.93 -15.48 28.70
N LEU A 246 -5.75 -15.35 29.74
CA LEU A 246 -7.21 -15.47 29.62
C LEU A 246 -7.82 -14.31 28.82
N ALA A 247 -8.94 -14.58 28.14
CA ALA A 247 -9.80 -13.57 27.52
C ALA A 247 -9.08 -12.60 26.54
N GLY A 248 -8.15 -13.11 25.73
CA GLY A 248 -7.45 -12.29 24.72
C GLY A 248 -6.33 -11.43 25.29
N THR A 249 -5.83 -11.76 26.48
CA THR A 249 -4.62 -11.15 27.05
C THR A 249 -3.36 -11.96 26.70
N THR A 250 -2.23 -11.33 26.93
CA THR A 250 -0.90 -11.93 26.91
C THR A 250 -0.37 -11.86 28.34
N GLU A 251 0.04 -13.00 28.86
CA GLU A 251 0.67 -13.12 30.18
C GLU A 251 2.20 -13.13 30.01
N TYR A 252 2.91 -12.48 30.91
CA TYR A 252 4.36 -12.51 30.96
C TYR A 252 4.85 -12.36 32.41
N THR A 253 6.08 -12.76 32.64
CA THR A 253 6.78 -12.49 33.91
C THR A 253 7.68 -11.30 33.70
N ASP A 254 7.49 -10.25 34.50
CA ASP A 254 8.36 -9.09 34.48
C ASP A 254 9.76 -9.39 35.04
N VAL A 255 10.65 -8.43 34.87
CA VAL A 255 12.05 -8.43 35.35
C VAL A 255 12.17 -8.64 36.87
N THR A 256 11.13 -8.29 37.63
CA THR A 256 11.06 -8.46 39.09
C THR A 256 10.56 -9.85 39.50
N GLY A 257 10.23 -10.71 38.53
CA GLY A 257 9.69 -12.04 38.74
C GLY A 257 8.18 -12.07 39.02
N ARG A 258 7.46 -10.96 38.78
CA ARG A 258 6.00 -10.88 38.98
C ARG A 258 5.26 -11.19 37.68
N GLN A 259 4.13 -11.89 37.80
CA GLN A 259 3.20 -12.06 36.68
C GLN A 259 2.52 -10.73 36.35
N ALA A 260 2.46 -10.44 35.06
CA ALA A 260 1.79 -9.28 34.49
C ALA A 260 0.99 -9.69 33.24
N TRP A 261 0.05 -8.83 32.85
CA TRP A 261 -0.85 -9.08 31.72
C TRP A 261 -0.95 -7.84 30.84
N ALA A 262 -1.03 -8.06 29.54
CA ALA A 262 -1.22 -7.00 28.56
C ALA A 262 -2.13 -7.46 27.40
N PRO A 263 -2.66 -6.55 26.56
CA PRO A 263 -3.55 -6.93 25.46
C PRO A 263 -2.90 -7.94 24.48
N GLY A 264 -3.69 -8.86 23.92
CA GLY A 264 -3.22 -9.86 22.95
C GLY A 264 -2.58 -9.26 21.68
N ALA A 265 -3.02 -8.06 21.30
CA ALA A 265 -2.54 -7.34 20.11
C ALA A 265 -1.03 -7.03 20.15
N ILE A 266 -0.41 -6.99 21.33
CA ILE A 266 1.03 -6.67 21.46
C ILE A 266 1.95 -7.81 20.99
N VAL A 267 1.40 -9.02 20.81
CA VAL A 267 2.17 -10.18 20.35
C VAL A 267 1.65 -10.74 19.04
N ARG A 268 0.48 -10.34 18.54
CA ARG A 268 -0.05 -10.91 17.29
C ARG A 268 0.71 -10.36 16.09
N LYS A 269 1.23 -11.26 15.26
CA LYS A 269 1.89 -10.94 14.01
C LYS A 269 0.86 -10.90 12.90
N ILE A 270 0.90 -9.84 12.12
CA ILE A 270 0.05 -9.59 10.96
C ILE A 270 0.95 -9.50 9.74
N GLY A 271 0.68 -10.34 8.74
CA GLY A 271 1.31 -10.25 7.43
C GLY A 271 0.52 -9.33 6.51
N VAL A 272 1.19 -8.45 5.78
CA VAL A 272 0.54 -7.60 4.76
C VAL A 272 0.75 -8.23 3.38
N ASN A 273 -0.33 -8.39 2.63
CA ASN A 273 -0.27 -8.85 1.24
C ASN A 273 0.15 -7.69 0.33
N THR A 274 1.47 -7.43 0.30
CA THR A 274 2.07 -6.33 -0.46
C THR A 274 1.76 -6.41 -1.96
N ALA A 275 1.71 -7.62 -2.52
CA ALA A 275 1.37 -7.82 -3.92
C ALA A 275 -0.06 -7.35 -4.25
N TYR A 276 -1.04 -7.75 -3.42
CA TYR A 276 -2.42 -7.32 -3.59
C TYR A 276 -2.59 -5.81 -3.32
N LEU A 277 -1.91 -5.28 -2.31
CA LEU A 277 -1.90 -3.85 -2.02
C LEU A 277 -1.37 -3.03 -3.20
N SER A 278 -0.25 -3.44 -3.80
CA SER A 278 0.30 -2.79 -4.99
C SER A 278 -0.66 -2.94 -6.19
N GLU A 279 -1.31 -4.09 -6.36
CA GLU A 279 -2.31 -4.29 -7.42
C GLU A 279 -3.48 -3.30 -7.31
N LEU A 280 -4.01 -3.09 -6.10
CA LEU A 280 -5.09 -2.12 -5.83
C LEU A 280 -4.67 -0.69 -6.18
N ILE A 281 -3.48 -0.26 -5.77
CA ILE A 281 -2.98 1.09 -6.08
C ILE A 281 -2.76 1.25 -7.59
N LEU A 282 -2.12 0.27 -8.24
CA LEU A 282 -1.83 0.33 -9.67
C LEU A 282 -3.10 0.35 -10.52
N LYS A 283 -4.14 -0.40 -10.12
CA LYS A 283 -5.46 -0.40 -10.79
C LYS A 283 -6.02 1.01 -10.91
N GLU A 284 -5.99 1.78 -9.82
CA GLU A 284 -6.48 3.17 -9.81
C GLU A 284 -5.63 4.11 -10.68
N LEU A 285 -4.30 3.94 -10.67
CA LEU A 285 -3.40 4.81 -11.44
C LEU A 285 -3.43 4.52 -12.94
N GLN A 286 -3.77 3.30 -13.36
CA GLN A 286 -3.76 2.92 -14.77
C GLN A 286 -4.72 3.74 -15.64
N GLY A 287 -5.83 4.25 -15.07
CA GLY A 287 -6.77 5.12 -15.78
C GLY A 287 -6.18 6.46 -16.19
N LEU A 288 -5.10 6.90 -15.53
CA LEU A 288 -4.41 8.17 -15.80
C LEU A 288 -3.42 8.09 -16.95
N LEU A 289 -3.03 6.88 -17.35
CA LEU A 289 -1.91 6.66 -18.28
C LEU A 289 -2.39 6.61 -19.72
N LYS A 290 -1.73 7.36 -20.59
CA LYS A 290 -1.91 7.29 -22.05
C LYS A 290 -1.27 6.01 -22.61
N ARG A 291 -0.08 5.68 -22.14
CA ARG A 291 0.64 4.44 -22.48
C ARG A 291 0.94 3.69 -21.19
N LYS A 292 0.49 2.43 -21.11
CA LYS A 292 0.75 1.54 -19.97
C LYS A 292 1.97 0.68 -20.28
N ALA A 293 2.99 0.76 -19.44
CA ALA A 293 4.19 -0.05 -19.52
C ALA A 293 4.73 -0.24 -18.09
N ILE A 294 4.06 -1.13 -17.35
CA ILE A 294 4.36 -1.34 -15.93
C ILE A 294 5.59 -2.24 -15.81
N SER A 295 6.63 -1.77 -15.13
CA SER A 295 7.83 -2.55 -14.81
C SER A 295 8.40 -2.15 -13.46
N VAL A 296 8.60 -3.12 -12.58
CA VAL A 296 9.28 -2.90 -11.29
C VAL A 296 10.78 -2.72 -11.55
N LEU A 297 11.33 -1.56 -11.18
CA LEU A 297 12.73 -1.21 -11.39
C LEU A 297 13.56 -1.40 -10.11
N ASP A 298 12.94 -1.14 -8.96
CA ASP A 298 13.49 -1.32 -7.61
C ASP A 298 12.34 -1.64 -6.64
N THR A 299 12.68 -2.15 -5.45
CA THR A 299 11.72 -2.38 -4.35
C THR A 299 10.86 -1.14 -4.02
N ASN A 300 11.37 0.07 -4.26
CA ASN A 300 10.66 1.33 -4.01
C ASN A 300 10.37 2.16 -5.28
N LEU A 301 10.59 1.61 -6.49
CA LEU A 301 10.38 2.30 -7.75
C LEU A 301 9.76 1.39 -8.80
N THR A 302 8.58 1.76 -9.28
CA THR A 302 7.89 1.09 -10.39
C THR A 302 7.65 2.08 -11.51
N ALA A 303 8.10 1.78 -12.73
CA ALA A 303 7.69 2.54 -13.92
C ALA A 303 6.27 2.13 -14.30
N LEU A 304 5.43 3.11 -14.62
CA LEU A 304 4.02 2.89 -14.98
C LEU A 304 3.77 3.03 -16.49
N GLY A 305 4.56 3.87 -17.16
CA GLY A 305 4.41 4.20 -18.57
C GLY A 305 4.48 5.70 -18.81
N ALA A 306 3.50 6.26 -19.53
CA ALA A 306 3.47 7.69 -19.84
C ALA A 306 2.07 8.30 -19.71
N MET A 307 2.03 9.57 -19.29
CA MET A 307 0.82 10.39 -19.19
C MET A 307 0.95 11.59 -20.15
N ASP A 308 -0.18 12.03 -20.71
CA ASP A 308 -0.23 13.25 -21.52
C ASP A 308 -0.36 14.46 -20.60
N LEU A 309 0.71 15.26 -20.49
CA LEU A 309 0.73 16.44 -19.64
C LEU A 309 1.09 17.67 -20.48
N LEU A 310 2.37 17.80 -20.83
CA LEU A 310 2.89 18.83 -21.74
C LEU A 310 3.73 18.12 -22.82
N GLY A 311 3.12 17.12 -23.44
CA GLY A 311 3.79 16.02 -24.13
C GLY A 311 3.79 14.74 -23.29
N GLU A 312 4.31 13.65 -23.87
CA GLU A 312 4.41 12.37 -23.17
C GLU A 312 5.48 12.44 -22.07
N ALA A 313 5.04 12.53 -20.82
CA ALA A 313 5.91 12.47 -19.65
C ALA A 313 5.95 11.04 -19.11
N PRO A 314 7.15 10.45 -18.87
CA PRO A 314 7.24 9.16 -18.21
C PRO A 314 6.72 9.27 -16.78
N VAL A 315 6.00 8.24 -16.32
CA VAL A 315 5.38 8.19 -14.99
C VAL A 315 5.96 7.04 -14.18
N TYR A 316 6.32 7.35 -12.94
CA TYR A 316 6.83 6.41 -11.96
C TYR A 316 5.98 6.45 -10.69
N LEU A 317 5.88 5.32 -10.00
CA LEU A 317 5.35 5.20 -8.65
C LEU A 317 6.49 4.92 -7.68
N THR A 318 6.58 5.70 -6.61
CA THR A 318 7.55 5.52 -5.53
C THR A 318 6.88 5.46 -4.16
N ARG A 319 7.66 5.04 -3.18
CA ARG A 319 7.31 5.05 -1.76
C ARG A 319 8.54 5.36 -0.92
N ARG A 320 8.33 5.76 0.34
CA ARG A 320 9.39 6.06 1.33
C ARG A 320 10.37 7.14 0.86
N LEU A 321 9.88 8.19 0.21
CA LEU A 321 10.74 9.31 -0.22
C LEU A 321 11.17 10.22 0.93
N ASP A 322 10.66 10.00 2.13
CA ASP A 322 11.09 10.61 3.39
C ASP A 322 12.36 9.95 3.97
N ASP A 323 12.65 8.70 3.59
CA ASP A 323 13.89 8.01 3.94
C ASP A 323 15.05 8.49 3.07
N ALA A 324 16.06 9.08 3.70
CA ALA A 324 17.21 9.66 3.01
C ALA A 324 18.00 8.64 2.17
N SER A 325 18.08 7.38 2.61
CA SER A 325 18.79 6.32 1.88
C SER A 325 18.01 5.91 0.65
N VAL A 326 16.69 5.74 0.79
CA VAL A 326 15.79 5.45 -0.34
C VAL A 326 15.84 6.60 -1.35
N PHE A 327 15.72 7.85 -0.89
CA PHE A 327 15.78 9.02 -1.76
C PHE A 327 17.07 9.07 -2.58
N CYS A 328 18.24 8.91 -1.94
CA CYS A 328 19.53 8.92 -2.63
C CYS A 328 19.62 7.83 -3.70
N ASN A 329 19.16 6.61 -3.39
CA ASN A 329 19.16 5.49 -4.35
C ASN A 329 18.26 5.79 -5.55
N LEU A 330 17.04 6.26 -5.30
CA LEU A 330 16.08 6.58 -6.37
C LEU A 330 16.52 7.76 -7.23
N ASP A 331 17.19 8.77 -6.65
CA ASP A 331 17.74 9.90 -7.41
C ASP A 331 18.80 9.43 -8.42
N VAL A 332 19.69 8.52 -8.03
CA VAL A 332 20.69 7.93 -8.93
C VAL A 332 20.02 7.14 -10.06
N LEU A 333 19.07 6.24 -9.72
CA LEU A 333 18.36 5.44 -10.71
C LEU A 333 17.62 6.32 -11.73
N LEU A 334 16.89 7.33 -11.24
CA LEU A 334 16.10 8.22 -12.10
C LEU A 334 16.97 9.17 -12.94
N ARG A 335 18.20 9.50 -12.52
CA ARG A 335 19.17 10.23 -13.35
C ARG A 335 19.73 9.38 -14.48
N GLY A 336 19.83 8.07 -14.28
CA GLY A 336 20.28 7.13 -15.32
C GLY A 336 19.23 6.84 -16.39
N MET A 337 17.99 7.29 -16.21
CA MET A 337 16.90 7.08 -17.16
C MET A 337 16.94 8.14 -18.27
N ASP A 338 17.03 7.68 -19.52
CA ASP A 338 16.96 8.56 -20.68
C ASP A 338 15.51 9.01 -20.93
N ALA A 339 15.23 10.29 -20.65
CA ALA A 339 13.97 10.93 -20.99
C ALA A 339 14.22 12.32 -21.58
N PRO A 340 13.53 12.70 -22.66
CA PRO A 340 13.75 13.98 -23.35
C PRO A 340 13.30 15.21 -22.55
N GLY A 341 12.64 15.02 -21.40
CA GLY A 341 12.11 16.11 -20.57
C GLY A 341 11.88 15.69 -19.13
N ALA A 342 11.14 16.53 -18.38
CA ALA A 342 10.83 16.22 -16.99
C ALA A 342 9.78 15.11 -16.89
N GLY A 343 10.09 14.02 -16.18
CA GLY A 343 9.10 13.00 -15.86
C GLY A 343 8.24 13.35 -14.65
N LEU A 344 7.30 12.46 -14.33
CA LEU A 344 6.42 12.53 -13.18
C LEU A 344 6.70 11.35 -12.25
N VAL A 345 6.90 11.65 -10.98
CA VAL A 345 6.98 10.67 -9.88
C VAL A 345 5.76 10.89 -9.00
N LEU A 346 4.86 9.91 -9.00
CA LEU A 346 3.77 9.79 -8.04
C LEU A 346 4.30 9.05 -6.82
N THR A 347 4.04 9.55 -5.62
CA THR A 347 4.52 8.91 -4.39
C THR A 347 3.40 8.70 -3.37
N THR A 348 3.51 7.62 -2.60
CA THR A 348 2.65 7.37 -1.43
C THR A 348 3.08 8.18 -0.21
N THR A 349 4.30 8.71 -0.18
CA THR A 349 4.79 9.54 0.92
C THR A 349 4.01 10.84 1.01
N ARG A 350 3.48 11.17 2.19
CA ARG A 350 2.61 12.35 2.40
C ARG A 350 3.29 13.68 2.12
N SER A 351 4.52 13.85 2.62
CA SER A 351 5.26 15.12 2.55
C SER A 351 6.58 14.97 1.80
N PRO A 352 6.57 14.71 0.49
CA PRO A 352 7.78 14.46 -0.27
C PRO A 352 8.48 15.77 -0.66
N MET A 353 9.75 15.66 -1.04
CA MET A 353 10.41 16.72 -1.81
C MET A 353 9.67 16.97 -3.12
N ARG A 354 9.74 18.20 -3.66
CA ARG A 354 8.96 18.61 -4.84
C ARG A 354 9.51 18.07 -6.17
N CYS A 355 10.76 17.62 -6.19
CA CYS A 355 11.42 17.02 -7.34
C CYS A 355 12.49 16.03 -6.90
N ILE A 356 12.79 15.08 -7.79
CA ILE A 356 13.90 14.13 -7.66
C ILE A 356 14.49 13.91 -9.04
N ALA A 357 15.82 13.91 -9.16
CA ALA A 357 16.52 13.90 -10.45
C ALA A 357 15.97 14.98 -11.40
N ARG A 358 15.46 14.55 -12.57
CA ARG A 358 14.78 15.42 -13.55
C ARG A 358 13.25 15.30 -13.51
N ASN A 359 12.67 14.83 -12.41
CA ASN A 359 11.25 14.50 -12.33
C ASN A 359 10.52 15.37 -11.31
N VAL A 360 9.29 15.75 -11.64
CA VAL A 360 8.37 16.38 -10.70
C VAL A 360 7.83 15.31 -9.76
N VAL A 361 7.81 15.60 -8.46
CA VAL A 361 7.24 14.69 -7.46
C VAL A 361 5.89 15.22 -6.97
N ILE A 362 4.89 14.35 -6.95
CA ILE A 362 3.53 14.63 -6.47
C ILE A 362 3.11 13.51 -5.52
N SER A 363 2.69 13.88 -4.31
CA SER A 363 2.07 12.94 -3.38
C SER A 363 0.68 12.58 -3.88
N LEU A 364 0.35 11.29 -3.89
CA LEU A 364 -0.99 10.84 -4.25
C LEU A 364 -2.06 11.37 -3.29
N HIS A 365 -1.70 11.65 -2.04
CA HIS A 365 -2.59 12.28 -1.06
C HIS A 365 -3.02 13.70 -1.47
N ASP A 366 -2.18 14.44 -2.21
CA ASP A 366 -2.45 15.82 -2.61
C ASP A 366 -3.44 15.91 -3.81
N VAL A 367 -3.72 14.78 -4.46
CA VAL A 367 -4.47 14.74 -5.72
C VAL A 367 -5.67 13.80 -5.66
N LEU A 368 -6.09 13.41 -4.45
CA LEU A 368 -7.33 12.66 -4.26
C LEU A 368 -8.54 13.55 -4.53
N THR A 369 -9.55 13.01 -5.20
CA THR A 369 -10.80 13.74 -5.45
C THR A 369 -11.73 13.69 -4.24
N GLU A 370 -12.37 14.82 -3.93
CA GLU A 370 -13.48 14.87 -2.98
C GLU A 370 -14.79 14.52 -3.71
N GLY A 371 -15.54 13.52 -3.24
CA GLY A 371 -16.82 13.10 -3.82
C GLY A 371 -16.92 11.60 -4.11
N SER A 372 -18.13 11.14 -4.43
CA SER A 372 -18.46 9.72 -4.65
C SER A 372 -18.50 9.29 -6.12
N ASP A 373 -18.26 10.20 -7.07
CA ASP A 373 -18.34 9.92 -8.51
C ASP A 373 -17.02 10.26 -9.23
N GLY A 374 -16.69 9.51 -10.27
CA GLY A 374 -15.48 9.67 -11.09
C GLY A 374 -14.25 8.86 -10.63
N PRO A 375 -13.03 9.23 -11.08
CA PRO A 375 -11.77 8.58 -10.68
C PRO A 375 -11.35 8.98 -9.26
N VAL A 376 -10.63 8.12 -8.53
CA VAL A 376 -10.17 8.42 -7.16
C VAL A 376 -9.05 9.46 -7.14
N VAL A 377 -8.22 9.47 -8.19
CA VAL A 377 -7.09 10.38 -8.37
C VAL A 377 -7.38 11.37 -9.49
N SER A 378 -7.20 12.66 -9.21
CA SER A 378 -7.49 13.75 -10.15
C SER A 378 -6.34 13.97 -11.14
N ALA A 379 -6.59 13.63 -12.41
CA ALA A 379 -5.68 13.94 -13.51
C ALA A 379 -5.44 15.45 -13.67
N GLU A 380 -6.47 16.26 -13.42
CA GLU A 380 -6.39 17.73 -13.52
C GLU A 380 -5.51 18.32 -12.41
N ALA A 381 -5.64 17.83 -11.17
CA ALA A 381 -4.80 18.25 -10.06
C ALA A 381 -3.33 17.86 -10.31
N ILE A 382 -3.09 16.63 -10.81
CA ILE A 382 -1.76 16.18 -11.24
C ILE A 382 -1.19 17.12 -12.30
N ALA A 383 -1.95 17.42 -13.36
CA ALA A 383 -1.48 18.29 -14.45
C ALA A 383 -1.16 19.72 -13.97
N THR A 384 -1.96 20.24 -13.05
CA THR A 384 -1.76 21.56 -12.44
C THR A 384 -0.47 21.60 -11.62
N LEU A 385 -0.29 20.65 -10.69
CA LEU A 385 0.91 20.56 -9.87
C LEU A 385 2.16 20.26 -10.70
N TYR A 386 2.03 19.41 -11.73
CA TYR A 386 3.11 19.12 -12.66
C TYR A 386 3.59 20.39 -13.37
N ARG A 387 2.66 21.18 -13.94
CA ARG A 387 3.00 22.44 -14.60
C ARG A 387 3.71 23.42 -13.66
N GLN A 388 3.22 23.55 -12.43
CA GLN A 388 3.80 24.44 -11.42
C GLN A 388 5.22 24.02 -10.99
N ARG A 389 5.47 22.72 -10.80
CA ARG A 389 6.73 22.19 -10.27
C ARG A 389 7.75 21.82 -11.35
N ARG A 390 7.35 21.73 -12.61
CA ARG A 390 8.21 21.35 -13.76
C ARG A 390 9.50 22.19 -13.88
N PRO A 391 9.52 23.52 -13.65
CA PRO A 391 10.76 24.30 -13.71
C PRO A 391 11.81 23.83 -12.70
N LEU A 392 11.40 23.40 -11.50
CA LEU A 392 12.30 22.87 -10.47
C LEU A 392 12.93 21.54 -10.92
N ALA A 393 12.13 20.65 -11.51
CA ALA A 393 12.61 19.36 -12.02
C ALA A 393 13.60 19.50 -13.20
N LEU A 394 13.46 20.55 -14.01
CA LEU A 394 14.45 20.89 -15.04
C LEU A 394 15.68 21.62 -14.48
N GLY A 395 15.77 21.74 -13.14
CA GLY A 395 16.89 22.29 -12.39
C GLY A 395 16.87 23.82 -12.27
N GLY A 396 15.74 24.49 -12.50
CA GLY A 396 15.71 25.96 -12.57
C GLY A 396 16.60 26.54 -13.67
N LYS A 397 17.08 25.68 -14.60
CA LYS A 397 18.14 25.98 -15.57
C LYS A 397 17.67 26.76 -16.80
N THR A 398 16.40 27.13 -16.86
CA THR A 398 15.84 27.91 -17.96
C THR A 398 15.35 29.24 -17.42
N VAL A 399 15.78 30.32 -18.07
CA VAL A 399 15.28 31.66 -17.82
C VAL A 399 13.77 31.70 -18.05
N GLN A 400 13.00 31.94 -17.00
CA GLN A 400 11.54 31.99 -17.08
C GLN A 400 10.97 33.14 -16.26
N LEU A 401 9.85 33.69 -16.74
CA LEU A 401 9.08 34.72 -16.07
C LEU A 401 7.65 34.22 -15.92
N LEU A 402 7.22 33.93 -14.70
CA LEU A 402 5.90 33.32 -14.39
C LEU A 402 5.00 34.31 -13.66
N ASP A 403 3.69 34.22 -13.85
CA ASP A 403 2.73 35.04 -13.11
C ASP A 403 2.67 34.64 -11.63
N ASN A 404 2.54 35.63 -10.74
CA ASN A 404 2.38 35.41 -9.32
C ASN A 404 0.94 35.70 -8.85
N ALA A 405 0.56 35.14 -7.69
CA ALA A 405 -0.79 35.26 -7.13
C ALA A 405 -1.20 36.69 -6.73
N PHE A 406 -0.26 37.66 -6.76
CA PHE A 406 -0.46 39.04 -6.32
C PHE A 406 -0.42 40.04 -7.48
N GLY A 407 -0.65 39.59 -8.71
CA GLY A 407 -0.75 40.46 -9.90
C GLY A 407 0.58 40.97 -10.46
N GLY A 408 1.70 40.30 -10.11
CA GLY A 408 3.03 40.54 -10.67
C GLY A 408 3.62 39.29 -11.33
N LYS A 409 4.94 39.29 -11.59
CA LYS A 409 5.66 38.13 -12.13
C LYS A 409 6.87 37.75 -11.26
N THR A 410 7.30 36.49 -11.31
CA THR A 410 8.50 35.97 -10.66
C THR A 410 9.50 35.50 -11.72
N LEU A 411 10.72 36.03 -11.66
CA LEU A 411 11.83 35.65 -12.54
C LEU A 411 12.64 34.51 -11.90
N HIS A 412 12.84 33.44 -12.67
CA HIS A 412 13.71 32.32 -12.35
C HIS A 412 14.92 32.35 -13.27
N LEU A 413 16.12 32.42 -12.68
CA LEU A 413 17.41 32.33 -13.36
C LEU A 413 18.20 31.14 -12.80
N PRO A 414 19.05 30.48 -13.61
CA PRO A 414 19.97 29.48 -13.10
C PRO A 414 20.86 30.05 -12.00
N ASP A 415 21.06 29.27 -10.93
CA ASP A 415 21.97 29.55 -9.81
C ASP A 415 21.73 30.89 -9.09
N ARG A 416 20.51 31.43 -9.15
CA ARG A 416 20.14 32.68 -8.47
C ARG A 416 18.83 32.56 -7.71
N PRO A 417 18.65 33.33 -6.60
CA PRO A 417 17.37 33.42 -5.91
C PRO A 417 16.24 33.91 -6.83
N GLU A 418 15.01 33.55 -6.53
CA GLU A 418 13.84 34.02 -7.29
C GLU A 418 13.66 35.53 -7.10
N LEU A 419 13.37 36.25 -8.20
CA LEU A 419 13.13 37.69 -8.16
C LEU A 419 11.64 37.99 -8.40
N VAL A 420 10.95 38.43 -7.35
CA VAL A 420 9.55 38.86 -7.43
C VAL A 420 9.46 40.31 -7.93
N ILE A 421 8.60 40.53 -8.93
CA ILE A 421 8.41 41.80 -9.65
C ILE A 421 6.92 42.16 -9.61
N ALA A 422 6.57 43.33 -9.09
CA ALA A 422 5.18 43.73 -8.86
C ALA A 422 4.70 44.90 -9.75
N GLY A 423 5.60 45.66 -10.40
CA GLY A 423 5.22 46.83 -11.20
C GLY A 423 5.18 46.53 -12.70
N GLU A 424 4.14 46.96 -13.40
CA GLU A 424 3.96 46.74 -14.86
C GLU A 424 5.19 47.16 -15.68
N LYS A 425 5.77 48.34 -15.38
CA LYS A 425 6.98 48.82 -16.06
C LYS A 425 8.21 47.95 -15.76
N GLN A 426 8.32 47.42 -14.54
CA GLN A 426 9.41 46.52 -14.15
C GLN A 426 9.26 45.15 -14.82
N VAL A 427 8.04 44.63 -14.87
CA VAL A 427 7.70 43.39 -15.58
C VAL A 427 8.08 43.51 -17.05
N LEU A 428 7.68 44.60 -17.71
CA LEU A 428 7.97 44.84 -19.13
C LEU A 428 9.48 44.88 -19.43
N VAL A 429 10.29 45.52 -18.57
CA VAL A 429 11.76 45.53 -18.73
C VAL A 429 12.33 44.12 -18.66
N ILE A 430 11.94 43.33 -17.65
CA ILE A 430 12.46 41.97 -17.47
C ILE A 430 11.96 41.04 -18.57
N GLU A 431 10.69 41.16 -18.98
CA GLU A 431 10.09 40.37 -20.05
C GLU A 431 10.81 40.57 -21.39
N ARG A 432 11.18 41.82 -21.74
CA ARG A 432 12.00 42.11 -22.93
C ARG A 432 13.35 41.40 -22.88
N LEU A 433 14.01 41.37 -21.71
CA LEU A 433 15.31 40.70 -21.56
C LEU A 433 15.21 39.18 -21.57
N VAL A 434 14.14 38.61 -20.99
CA VAL A 434 13.83 37.16 -21.05
C VAL A 434 13.55 36.73 -22.49
N ASN A 435 12.76 37.51 -23.23
CA ASN A 435 12.46 37.24 -24.64
C ASN A 435 13.73 37.31 -25.51
N ALA A 436 14.57 38.32 -25.28
CA ALA A 436 15.85 38.46 -25.97
C ALA A 436 16.78 37.26 -25.71
N TYR A 437 16.91 36.82 -24.46
CA TYR A 437 17.68 35.63 -24.09
C TYR A 437 17.14 34.37 -24.78
N ASN A 438 15.83 34.13 -24.72
CA ASN A 438 15.20 32.95 -25.31
C ASN A 438 15.22 32.94 -26.85
N SER A 439 15.30 34.11 -27.48
CA SER A 439 15.44 34.25 -28.94
C SER A 439 16.89 34.06 -29.45
N GLY A 440 17.85 33.83 -28.56
CA GLY A 440 19.27 33.66 -28.90
C GLY A 440 20.03 34.98 -29.13
N THR A 441 19.39 36.14 -28.89
CA THR A 441 20.01 37.47 -29.01
C THR A 441 19.98 38.19 -27.66
N PRO A 442 20.84 37.81 -26.70
CA PRO A 442 20.65 38.14 -25.28
C PRO A 442 20.90 39.61 -24.90
N ILE A 443 21.37 40.45 -25.83
CA ILE A 443 21.68 41.86 -25.59
C ILE A 443 20.57 42.73 -26.19
N VAL A 444 19.94 43.55 -25.34
CA VAL A 444 18.89 44.50 -25.74
C VAL A 444 19.43 45.94 -25.67
N PRO A 445 19.38 46.73 -26.76
CA PRO A 445 19.77 48.13 -26.74
C PRO A 445 18.95 48.95 -25.75
N ALA A 446 19.55 49.96 -25.11
CA ALA A 446 18.87 50.76 -24.08
C ALA A 446 17.60 51.46 -24.61
N GLY A 447 17.60 51.92 -25.87
CA GLY A 447 16.42 52.51 -26.51
C GLY A 447 15.26 51.53 -26.65
N ALA A 448 15.54 50.31 -27.13
CA ALA A 448 14.55 49.25 -27.28
C ALA A 448 14.07 48.73 -25.91
N LEU A 449 14.97 48.63 -24.93
CA LEU A 449 14.62 48.20 -23.58
C LEU A 449 13.66 49.18 -22.89
N MET A 450 13.84 50.48 -23.13
CA MET A 450 13.08 51.56 -22.51
C MET A 450 11.94 52.12 -23.39
N GLU A 451 11.71 51.53 -24.56
CA GLU A 451 10.68 51.98 -25.50
C GLU A 451 9.29 52.03 -24.85
N GLY A 452 8.59 53.15 -24.98
CA GLY A 452 7.28 53.38 -24.36
C GLY A 452 7.34 53.79 -22.88
N MET A 453 8.53 54.00 -22.31
CA MET A 453 8.71 54.46 -20.93
C MET A 453 9.12 55.93 -20.87
N SER A 454 8.70 56.62 -19.81
CA SER A 454 9.06 58.02 -19.53
C SER A 454 10.48 58.19 -18.95
N SER A 455 11.23 57.10 -18.78
CA SER A 455 12.55 57.06 -18.16
C SER A 455 13.61 56.58 -19.14
N GLY A 456 14.79 57.20 -19.14
CA GLY A 456 15.90 56.86 -20.05
C GLY A 456 16.82 55.73 -19.58
N SER A 457 16.56 55.12 -18.42
CA SER A 457 17.41 54.06 -17.86
C SER A 457 16.62 53.11 -16.94
N PRO A 458 16.94 51.80 -16.92
CA PRO A 458 16.37 50.83 -15.99
C PRO A 458 16.52 51.24 -14.51
N SER A 459 17.56 51.98 -14.16
CA SER A 459 17.79 52.46 -12.79
C SER A 459 16.63 53.28 -12.22
N HIS A 460 15.94 54.05 -13.07
CA HIS A 460 14.77 54.84 -12.67
C HIS A 460 13.51 53.97 -12.51
N VAL A 461 13.43 52.82 -13.20
CA VAL A 461 12.28 51.91 -13.14
C VAL A 461 12.32 51.04 -11.88
N PHE A 462 13.52 50.61 -11.47
CA PHE A 462 13.72 49.77 -10.28
C PHE A 462 13.95 50.57 -8.98
N GLY A 463 14.26 51.86 -9.08
CA GLY A 463 14.33 52.78 -7.94
C GLY A 463 15.23 52.27 -6.81
N SER A 464 14.69 52.18 -5.60
CA SER A 464 15.43 51.71 -4.41
C SER A 464 15.94 50.27 -4.52
N ARG A 465 15.30 49.42 -5.34
CA ARG A 465 15.72 48.03 -5.59
C ARG A 465 16.82 47.91 -6.65
N TRP A 466 17.22 49.01 -7.28
CA TRP A 466 18.22 48.98 -8.36
C TRP A 466 19.51 48.26 -7.96
N LYS A 467 20.02 48.55 -6.75
CA LYS A 467 21.28 47.99 -6.24
C LYS A 467 21.23 46.48 -5.98
N THR A 468 20.05 45.89 -5.79
CA THR A 468 19.89 44.44 -5.58
C THR A 468 19.60 43.70 -6.89
N ILE A 469 19.42 44.44 -7.98
CA ILE A 469 19.01 43.91 -9.29
C ILE A 469 20.16 43.99 -10.29
N VAL A 470 20.83 45.15 -10.36
CA VAL A 470 22.00 45.36 -11.23
C VAL A 470 23.17 44.48 -10.80
N ASP A 471 23.85 43.88 -11.77
CA ASP A 471 24.96 42.93 -11.64
C ASP A 471 24.64 41.62 -10.90
N VAL A 472 23.41 41.46 -10.42
CA VAL A 472 22.88 40.21 -9.85
C VAL A 472 22.00 39.50 -10.87
N TYR A 473 21.02 40.19 -11.45
CA TYR A 473 20.03 39.63 -12.39
C TYR A 473 20.16 40.19 -13.81
N ILE A 474 20.58 41.45 -13.94
CA ILE A 474 20.80 42.13 -15.22
C ILE A 474 22.13 42.86 -15.19
N CYS A 475 22.83 42.93 -16.31
CA CYS A 475 24.07 43.70 -16.40
C CYS A 475 24.13 44.52 -17.69
N LYS A 476 24.94 45.58 -17.65
CA LYS A 476 25.23 46.42 -18.81
C LYS A 476 26.35 45.79 -19.63
N VAL A 477 26.23 45.81 -20.96
CA VAL A 477 27.24 45.29 -21.88
C VAL A 477 27.84 46.43 -22.71
N GLY A 478 29.18 46.58 -22.64
CA GLY A 478 29.92 47.63 -23.32
C GLY A 478 29.77 49.03 -22.69
N GLU A 479 30.56 50.00 -23.16
CA GLU A 479 30.56 51.35 -22.56
C GLU A 479 29.19 52.04 -22.67
N ARG A 480 28.37 51.78 -23.71
CA ARG A 480 27.02 52.38 -23.82
C ARG A 480 25.87 51.64 -24.54
N GLU A 481 25.95 50.40 -25.01
CA GLU A 481 24.95 49.95 -26.01
C GLU A 481 24.11 48.69 -25.71
N GLY A 482 23.98 48.23 -24.46
CA GLY A 482 22.92 47.26 -24.17
C GLY A 482 22.85 46.70 -22.76
N TRP A 483 21.79 45.94 -22.53
CA TRP A 483 21.50 45.21 -21.30
C TRP A 483 21.24 43.76 -21.61
N ARG A 484 21.64 42.86 -20.70
CA ARG A 484 21.33 41.44 -20.79
C ARG A 484 20.94 40.86 -19.44
N LEU A 485 20.27 39.71 -19.45
CA LEU A 485 20.17 38.88 -18.26
C LEU A 485 21.53 38.28 -17.90
N MET A 486 21.76 38.19 -16.60
CA MET A 486 22.84 37.42 -16.02
C MET A 486 22.33 35.99 -15.86
N ALA A 487 22.29 35.22 -16.95
CA ALA A 487 21.68 33.90 -17.02
C ALA A 487 22.59 32.87 -17.67
#